data_AF-A0A3M9MZT2-F1
#
_entry.id   AF-A0A3M9MZT2-F1
#
_cell.length_a   1.000
_cell.length_b   1.000
_cell.length_c   1.000
_cell.angle_alpha   90.00
_cell.angle_beta   90.00
_cell.angle_gamma   90.00
#
_symmetry.space_group_name_H-M   'P 1'
#
loop_
_entity.id
_entity.type
_entity.pdbx_description
1 polymer ?
#
loop_
_entity_poly.entity_id
_entity_poly.type
_entity_poly.pdbx_seq_one_letter_code
_entity_poly.pdbx_strand_id
1 'polypeptide(L)'
;MKETANPYAGMWVTADGYIRHELLPNGRYDEARGSRRSAYQGSYTLTGDHIDYKDDTGFTADGDFRDGILYHAGMVLYREEK
;
A
#
# COMPACT_ATOMS: atom_id res chain seq x y z
N MET A 1 -17.51 -9.01 -14.86
CA MET A 1 -17.07 -8.86 -13.46
C MET A 1 -16.79 -7.38 -13.28
N LYS A 2 -17.49 -6.70 -12.36
CA LYS A 2 -17.19 -5.29 -12.11
C LYS A 2 -15.86 -5.27 -11.36
N GLU A 3 -14.77 -5.09 -12.11
CA GLU A 3 -13.50 -4.66 -11.57
C GLU A 3 -13.77 -3.27 -10.98
N THR A 4 -14.20 -3.23 -9.71
CA THR A 4 -14.09 -2.03 -8.91
C THR A 4 -12.62 -1.68 -8.92
N ALA A 5 -12.24 -0.82 -9.87
CA ALA A 5 -10.91 -0.28 -9.96
C ALA A 5 -10.59 0.26 -8.57
N ASN A 6 -9.70 -0.43 -7.85
CA ASN A 6 -9.34 -0.04 -6.50
C ASN A 6 -8.80 1.40 -6.62
N PRO A 7 -9.51 2.42 -6.10
CA PRO A 7 -9.15 3.81 -6.36
C PRO A 7 -7.75 4.12 -5.82
N TYR A 8 -7.29 3.34 -4.85
CA TYR A 8 -5.97 3.42 -4.23
C TYR A 8 -4.90 2.52 -4.86
N ALA A 9 -5.25 1.70 -5.86
CA ALA A 9 -4.26 0.91 -6.59
C ALA A 9 -3.25 1.82 -7.31
N GLY A 10 -1.98 1.51 -7.16
CA GLY A 10 -0.87 2.35 -7.61
C GLY A 10 0.33 2.27 -6.69
N MET A 11 1.39 2.99 -7.04
CA MET A 11 2.61 3.06 -6.26
C MET A 11 2.53 4.17 -5.21
N TRP A 12 2.93 3.85 -3.98
CA TRP A 12 2.96 4.76 -2.85
C TRP A 12 4.39 4.86 -2.33
N VAL A 13 4.94 6.05 -2.26
CA VAL A 13 6.34 6.27 -1.91
C VAL A 13 6.48 7.19 -0.72
N THR A 14 7.42 6.91 0.18
CA THR A 14 7.78 7.88 1.22
C THR A 14 8.35 9.15 0.62
N ALA A 15 8.30 10.28 1.33
CA ALA A 15 8.83 11.57 0.85
C ALA A 15 10.31 11.50 0.38
N ASP A 16 11.12 10.64 0.99
CA ASP A 16 12.54 10.43 0.63
C ASP A 16 12.73 9.43 -0.53
N GLY A 17 11.65 8.78 -0.99
CA GLY A 17 11.69 7.73 -2.03
C GLY A 17 12.31 6.41 -1.57
N TYR A 18 12.70 6.30 -0.29
CA TYR A 18 13.34 5.09 0.25
C TYR A 18 12.39 3.88 0.28
N ILE A 19 11.14 4.07 0.69
CA ILE A 19 10.12 3.01 0.69
C ILE A 19 9.18 3.22 -0.48
N ARG A 20 8.92 2.14 -1.22
CA ARG A 20 7.98 2.09 -2.33
C ARG A 20 7.01 0.95 -2.08
N HIS A 21 5.74 1.25 -1.98
CA HIS A 21 4.66 0.36 -1.61
C HIS A 21 3.63 0.35 -2.74
N GLU A 22 3.61 -0.72 -3.52
CA GLU A 22 2.73 -0.87 -4.66
C GLU A 22 1.46 -1.61 -4.26
N LEU A 23 0.31 -0.97 -4.42
CA LEU A 23 -1.02 -1.58 -4.29
C LEU A 23 -1.47 -2.10 -5.65
N LEU A 24 -1.49 -3.41 -5.81
CA LEU A 24 -1.91 -4.07 -7.05
C LEU A 24 -3.45 -4.13 -7.15
N PRO A 25 -4.02 -4.06 -8.36
CA PRO A 25 -5.48 -4.09 -8.57
C PRO A 25 -6.13 -5.42 -8.19
N ASN A 26 -5.34 -6.48 -8.01
CA ASN A 26 -5.81 -7.80 -7.57
C ASN A 26 -5.95 -7.91 -6.03
N GLY A 27 -5.83 -6.81 -5.28
CA GLY A 27 -5.91 -6.81 -3.81
C GLY A 27 -4.65 -7.30 -3.10
N ARG A 28 -3.50 -7.30 -3.79
CA ARG A 28 -2.18 -7.62 -3.22
C ARG A 28 -1.30 -6.39 -3.14
N TYR A 29 -0.38 -6.35 -2.20
CA TYR A 29 0.62 -5.28 -2.12
C TYR A 29 2.04 -5.84 -2.19
N ASP A 30 2.96 -5.02 -2.67
CA ASP A 30 4.41 -5.25 -2.65
C ASP A 30 5.12 -4.03 -2.07
N GLU A 31 5.89 -4.22 -1.02
CA GLU A 31 6.71 -3.16 -0.44
C GLU A 31 8.20 -3.41 -0.70
N ALA A 32 8.84 -2.46 -1.36
CA ALA A 32 10.29 -2.38 -1.52
C ALA A 32 10.88 -1.30 -0.60
N ARG A 33 12.05 -1.59 -0.02
CA ARG A 33 12.81 -0.65 0.82
C ARG A 33 14.24 -0.53 0.29
N GLY A 34 14.57 0.65 -0.25
CA GLY A 34 15.88 0.94 -0.84
C GLY A 34 16.27 -0.06 -1.92
N SER A 35 17.35 -0.81 -1.70
CA SER A 35 17.83 -1.85 -2.61
C SER A 35 17.09 -3.19 -2.48
N ARG A 36 16.34 -3.41 -1.39
CA ARG A 36 15.58 -4.64 -1.17
C ARG A 36 14.21 -4.53 -1.80
N ARG A 37 14.08 -5.10 -3.00
CA ARG A 37 12.79 -5.30 -3.69
C ARG A 37 11.97 -6.35 -2.94
N SER A 38 10.65 -6.16 -2.83
CA SER A 38 9.73 -7.12 -2.21
C SER A 38 10.16 -7.51 -0.78
N ALA A 39 10.42 -6.51 0.06
CA ALA A 39 10.68 -6.69 1.47
C ALA A 39 9.46 -7.29 2.21
N TYR A 40 8.26 -6.85 1.84
CA TYR A 40 6.98 -7.35 2.37
C TYR A 40 5.96 -7.52 1.25
N GLN A 41 5.13 -8.56 1.35
CA GLN A 41 4.10 -8.88 0.38
C GLN A 41 2.91 -9.49 1.09
N GLY A 42 1.72 -9.13 0.64
CA GLY A 42 0.52 -9.66 1.25
C GLY A 42 -0.73 -9.26 0.51
N SER A 43 -1.85 -9.53 1.15
CA SER A 43 -3.18 -9.08 0.71
C SER A 43 -3.59 -7.83 1.46
N TYR A 44 -4.43 -7.02 0.85
CA TYR A 44 -5.05 -5.88 1.52
C TYR A 44 -6.55 -5.83 1.25
N THR A 45 -7.29 -5.23 2.17
CA THR A 45 -8.72 -4.97 2.08
C THR A 45 -8.97 -3.49 2.32
N LEU A 46 -9.83 -2.89 1.50
CA LEU A 46 -10.21 -1.49 1.62
C LEU A 46 -11.60 -1.37 2.24
N THR A 47 -11.73 -0.53 3.27
CA THR A 47 -12.99 -0.19 3.92
C THR A 47 -13.15 1.32 3.94
N GLY A 48 -13.77 1.88 2.89
CA GLY A 48 -13.82 3.34 2.70
C GLY A 48 -12.42 3.88 2.45
N ASP A 49 -11.93 4.72 3.37
CA ASP A 49 -10.59 5.29 3.36
C ASP A 49 -9.61 4.52 4.27
N HIS A 50 -10.04 3.42 4.90
CA HIS A 50 -9.19 2.56 5.71
C HIS A 50 -8.66 1.38 4.87
N ILE A 51 -7.43 0.95 5.13
CA ILE A 51 -6.79 -0.21 4.52
C ILE A 51 -6.27 -1.17 5.59
N ASP A 52 -6.74 -2.40 5.51
CA ASP A 52 -6.25 -3.51 6.32
C ASP A 52 -5.30 -4.36 5.48
N TYR A 53 -4.13 -4.67 6.02
CA TYR A 53 -3.11 -5.51 5.42
C TYR A 53 -3.02 -6.84 6.16
N LYS A 54 -2.83 -7.90 5.37
CA LYS A 54 -2.53 -9.24 5.84
C LYS A 54 -1.39 -9.80 5.04
N ASP A 55 -0.22 -9.83 5.66
CA ASP A 55 1.00 -10.40 5.12
C ASP A 55 0.93 -11.93 5.09
N ASP A 56 1.62 -12.54 4.13
CA ASP A 56 1.67 -14.00 3.98
C ASP A 56 2.34 -14.69 5.18
N THR A 57 3.15 -13.97 5.96
CA THR A 57 3.76 -14.47 7.22
C THR A 57 2.81 -14.44 8.41
N GLY A 58 1.59 -13.90 8.26
CA GLY A 58 0.59 -13.79 9.32
C GLY A 58 0.64 -12.48 10.11
N PHE A 59 1.46 -11.51 9.72
CA PHE A 59 1.41 -10.16 10.27
C PHE A 59 0.21 -9.40 9.71
N THR A 60 -0.47 -8.65 10.58
CA THR A 60 -1.55 -7.74 10.20
C THR A 60 -1.12 -6.32 10.47
N ALA A 61 -1.44 -5.43 9.56
CA ALA A 61 -1.20 -4.01 9.73
C ALA A 61 -2.37 -3.22 9.18
N ASP A 62 -2.53 -1.99 9.63
CA ASP A 62 -3.59 -1.10 9.21
C ASP A 62 -3.01 0.20 8.66
N GLY A 63 -3.86 0.95 7.96
CA GLY A 63 -3.54 2.27 7.47
C GLY A 63 -4.79 3.05 7.07
N ASP A 64 -4.63 4.36 6.93
CA ASP A 64 -5.69 5.26 6.50
C ASP A 64 -5.20 6.11 5.32
N PHE A 65 -6.06 6.27 4.32
CA PHE A 65 -5.92 7.29 3.30
C PHE A 65 -6.52 8.60 3.82
N ARG A 66 -5.73 9.67 3.85
CA ARG A 66 -6.18 11.02 4.24
C ARG A 66 -5.66 12.01 3.23
N ASP A 67 -6.55 12.75 2.58
CA ASP A 67 -6.19 13.76 1.58
C ASP A 67 -5.27 13.22 0.45
N GLY A 68 -5.46 11.95 0.05
CA GLY A 68 -4.62 11.30 -0.97
C GLY A 68 -3.25 10.83 -0.49
N ILE A 69 -3.01 10.82 0.84
CA ILE A 69 -1.80 10.34 1.50
C ILE A 69 -2.12 9.07 2.29
N LEU A 70 -1.28 8.04 2.18
CA LEU A 70 -1.40 6.81 2.94
C LEU A 70 -0.60 6.92 4.25
N TYR A 71 -1.30 6.85 5.37
CA TYR A 71 -0.75 6.76 6.71
C TYR A 71 -0.79 5.31 7.15
N HIS A 72 0.38 4.67 7.24
CA HIS A 72 0.48 3.25 7.52
C HIS A 72 1.67 2.97 8.43
N ALA A 73 1.45 2.27 9.56
CA ALA A 73 2.50 1.86 10.49
C ALA A 73 3.49 2.99 10.91
N GLY A 74 2.97 4.21 11.08
CA GLY A 74 3.76 5.40 11.42
C GLY A 74 4.55 6.02 10.25
N MET A 75 4.41 5.47 9.05
CA MET A 75 4.95 6.00 7.80
C MET A 75 3.90 6.83 7.08
N VAL A 76 4.39 7.82 6.32
CA VAL A 76 3.59 8.66 5.45
C VAL A 76 4.04 8.40 4.02
N LEU A 77 3.14 7.85 3.21
CA LEU A 77 3.40 7.52 1.82
C LEU A 77 2.51 8.36 0.91
N TYR A 78 3.09 8.86 -0.16
CA TYR A 78 2.45 9.68 -1.17
C TYR A 78 2.25 8.87 -2.43
N ARG A 79 1.13 9.08 -3.13
CA ARG A 79 0.91 8.42 -4.40
C ARG A 79 1.94 8.91 -5.42
N GLU A 80 2.68 7.98 -6.02
CA GLU A 80 3.56 8.25 -7.15
C GLU A 80 2.65 8.45 -8.38
N GLU A 81 2.25 9.70 -8.62
CA GLU A 81 1.61 10.09 -9.88
C GLU A 81 2.68 10.08 -10.98
N LYS A 82 2.40 9.36 -12.06
CA LYS A 82 3.32 9.19 -13.19
C LYS A 82 3.20 10.33 -14.20
#